data_AF-A0AAV4P9P0-F1
#
_entry.id   AF-A0AAV4P9P0-F1
#
_cell.length_a   1.000
_cell.length_b   1.000
_cell.length_c   1.000
_cell.angle_alpha   90.00
_cell.angle_beta   90.00
_cell.angle_gamma   90.00
#
_symmetry.space_group_name_H-M   'P 1'
#
loop_
_entity.id
_entity.type
_entity.pdbx_description
1 polymer ?
#
loop_
_entity_poly.entity_id
_entity_poly.type
_entity_poly.pdbx_seq_one_letter_code
_entity_poly.pdbx_strand_id
1 'polypeptide(L)'
;MYKAVILIGGPQKGTRFRPLSFDIPKPLFPVAGVPTIQHLIEACCAVPHMREILLIGFYQADDSINKFVTAMMKEHNISIRYLQEYTALGTAGGIYHFRDQIQKWRS
;
A
#
# COMPACT_ATOMS: atom_id res chain seq x y z
N MET A 1 7.94 -18.03 6.57
CA MET A 1 7.34 -17.23 5.48
C MET A 1 6.74 -15.98 6.10
N TYR A 2 7.10 -14.81 5.58
CA TYR A 2 6.69 -13.52 6.11
C TYR A 2 5.61 -12.87 5.24
N LYS A 3 4.81 -12.02 5.88
CA LYS A 3 3.90 -11.09 5.20
C LYS A 3 4.27 -9.68 5.64
N ALA A 4 4.32 -8.75 4.69
CA ALA A 4 4.48 -7.33 4.96
C ALA A 4 3.15 -6.61 4.87
N VAL A 5 2.98 -5.55 5.66
CA VAL A 5 1.85 -4.64 5.58
C VAL A 5 2.40 -3.24 5.37
N ILE A 6 1.98 -2.59 4.28
CA ILE A 6 2.36 -1.21 3.95
C ILE A 6 1.09 -0.36 4.03
N LEU A 7 1.09 0.57 4.97
CA LEU A 7 0.01 1.55 5.14
C LEU A 7 0.26 2.72 4.20
N ILE A 8 -0.51 2.78 3.12
CA ILE A 8 -0.46 3.87 2.13
C ILE A 8 -1.49 4.97 2.41
N GLY A 9 -2.29 4.78 3.47
CA GLY A 9 -3.19 5.78 4.05
C GLY A 9 -4.31 6.20 3.10
N GLY A 10 -5.03 7.26 3.47
CA GLY A 10 -6.05 7.88 2.64
C GLY A 10 -5.74 9.30 2.25
N PRO A 11 -6.68 10.03 1.60
CA PRO A 11 -6.65 11.47 1.45
C PRO A 11 -6.88 12.12 2.83
N GLN A 12 -6.05 11.79 3.82
CA GLN A 12 -5.88 12.63 4.96
C GLN A 12 -5.31 13.94 4.43
N LYS A 13 -6.17 14.95 4.53
CA LYS A 13 -5.95 16.38 4.42
C LYS A 13 -4.75 16.77 5.29
N GLY A 14 -3.55 16.41 4.84
CA GLY A 14 -2.30 16.67 5.53
C GLY A 14 -2.03 18.16 5.45
N THR A 15 -2.43 18.89 6.48
CA THR A 15 -2.25 20.34 6.61
C THR A 15 -0.78 20.77 6.76
N ARG A 16 0.18 19.83 6.74
CA ARG A 16 1.62 20.10 6.94
C ARG A 16 2.45 20.16 5.66
N PHE A 17 1.87 19.92 4.48
CA PHE A 17 2.56 20.02 3.20
C PHE A 17 1.62 20.63 2.14
N ARG A 18 1.37 21.93 2.27
CA ARG A 18 0.77 22.76 1.21
C ARG A 18 1.78 23.86 0.88
N PRO A 19 2.03 24.17 -0.41
CA PRO A 19 1.20 23.87 -1.59
C PRO A 19 2.01 23.18 -2.70
N LEU A 20 1.60 22.00 -3.19
CA LEU A 20 1.87 21.50 -4.56
C LEU A 20 1.30 20.08 -4.70
N SER A 21 0.55 19.84 -5.78
CA SER A 21 0.05 18.54 -6.28
C SER A 21 -1.30 18.07 -5.72
N PHE A 22 -2.37 18.40 -6.44
CA PHE A 22 -3.75 18.06 -6.09
C PHE A 22 -4.31 16.81 -6.80
N ASP A 23 -3.57 16.16 -7.71
CA ASP A 23 -4.16 15.11 -8.57
C ASP A 23 -3.49 13.73 -8.50
N ILE A 24 -2.38 13.59 -7.76
CA ILE A 24 -1.64 12.33 -7.67
C ILE A 24 -1.72 11.79 -6.24
N PRO A 25 -2.16 10.55 -6.02
CA PRO A 25 -2.17 9.96 -4.70
C PRO A 25 -0.73 9.93 -4.15
N LYS A 26 -0.53 10.42 -2.92
CA LYS A 26 0.80 10.51 -2.26
C LYS A 26 1.70 9.28 -2.41
N PRO A 27 1.21 8.03 -2.36
CA PRO A 27 2.04 6.83 -2.54
C PRO A 27 2.70 6.75 -3.92
N LEU A 28 2.08 7.34 -4.93
CA LEU A 28 2.59 7.41 -6.30
C LEU A 28 3.37 8.69 -6.59
N PHE A 29 3.51 9.58 -5.61
CA PHE A 29 4.36 10.74 -5.77
C PHE A 29 5.80 10.27 -6.01
N PRO A 30 6.45 10.72 -7.10
CA PRO A 30 7.79 10.26 -7.45
C PRO A 30 8.82 10.85 -6.50
N VAL A 31 9.63 10.00 -5.90
CA VAL A 31 10.81 10.38 -5.12
C VAL A 31 12.03 9.80 -5.83
N ALA A 32 12.94 10.69 -6.23
CA ALA A 32 14.10 10.35 -7.08
C ALA A 32 13.72 9.67 -8.41
N GLY A 33 12.58 10.07 -9.01
CA GLY A 33 12.14 9.59 -10.32
C GLY A 33 11.30 8.30 -10.31
N VAL A 34 11.12 7.65 -9.16
CA VAL A 34 10.27 6.46 -9.03
C VAL A 34 9.18 6.65 -7.97
N PRO A 35 8.00 6.01 -8.09
CA PRO A 35 6.93 6.09 -7.10
C PRO A 35 7.41 5.69 -5.69
N THR A 36 7.02 6.45 -4.66
CA THR A 36 7.42 6.17 -3.27
C THR A 36 7.09 4.75 -2.81
N ILE A 37 5.92 4.25 -3.21
CA ILE A 37 5.47 2.89 -2.90
C ILE A 37 6.37 1.80 -3.53
N GLN A 38 7.05 2.09 -4.63
CA GLN A 38 7.96 1.16 -5.29
C GLN A 38 9.14 0.82 -4.39
N HIS A 39 9.78 1.82 -3.80
CA HIS A 39 10.89 1.64 -2.85
C HIS A 39 10.52 0.72 -1.68
N LEU A 40 9.28 0.84 -1.17
CA LEU A 40 8.79 0.01 -0.07
C LEU A 40 8.57 -1.44 -0.49
N ILE A 41 8.04 -1.66 -1.70
CA ILE A 41 7.86 -2.99 -2.27
C ILE A 41 9.21 -3.65 -2.51
N GLU A 42 10.15 -2.95 -3.15
CA GLU A 42 11.51 -3.45 -3.41
C GLU A 42 12.23 -3.83 -2.11
N ALA A 43 12.13 -2.99 -1.07
CA ALA A 43 12.66 -3.28 0.25
C ALA A 43 12.03 -4.55 0.87
N CYS A 44 10.72 -4.76 0.69
CA CYS A 44 10.05 -5.98 1.15
C CYS A 44 10.46 -7.22 0.35
N CYS A 45 10.63 -7.08 -0.97
CA CYS A 45 11.07 -8.16 -1.86
C CYS A 45 12.51 -8.62 -1.55
N ALA A 46 13.36 -7.72 -1.04
CA ALA A 46 14.71 -8.06 -0.60
C ALA A 46 14.75 -8.93 0.68
N VAL A 47 13.63 -9.05 1.41
CA VAL A 47 13.56 -9.85 2.65
C VAL A 47 13.42 -11.35 2.31
N PRO A 48 14.29 -12.22 2.84
CA PRO A 48 14.19 -13.66 2.62
C PRO A 48 12.85 -14.23 3.12
N HIS A 49 12.29 -15.17 2.35
CA HIS A 49 11.01 -15.84 2.65
C HIS A 49 9.78 -14.92 2.71
N MET A 50 9.83 -13.75 2.06
CA MET A 50 8.65 -12.91 1.84
C MET A 50 7.65 -13.64 0.94
N ARG A 51 6.41 -13.77 1.40
CA ARG A 51 5.33 -14.46 0.68
C ARG A 51 4.33 -13.49 0.07
N GLU A 52 4.03 -12.42 0.81
CA GLU A 52 2.90 -11.56 0.51
C GLU A 52 3.12 -10.14 1.04
N ILE A 53 2.69 -9.15 0.27
CA ILE A 53 2.68 -7.74 0.65
C ILE A 53 1.22 -7.25 0.62
N LEU A 54 0.74 -6.71 1.74
CA LEU A 54 -0.58 -6.13 1.86
C LEU A 54 -0.45 -4.61 1.87
N LEU A 55 -1.02 -3.96 0.86
CA LEU A 55 -1.13 -2.51 0.79
C LEU A 55 -2.48 -2.12 1.36
N ILE A 56 -2.51 -1.21 2.33
CA ILE A 56 -3.76 -0.77 2.98
C ILE A 56 -3.90 0.74 2.83
N GLY A 57 -5.02 1.19 2.28
CA GLY A 57 -5.31 2.62 2.15
C GLY A 57 -6.70 2.95 1.65
N PHE A 58 -7.00 4.24 1.56
CA PHE A 58 -8.28 4.79 1.11
C PHE A 58 -8.09 5.44 -0.26
N TYR A 59 -8.03 4.61 -1.29
CA TYR A 59 -8.05 5.02 -2.68
C TYR A 59 -9.07 4.19 -3.45
N GLN A 60 -9.79 4.81 -4.39
CA GLN A 60 -10.92 4.20 -5.10
C GLN A 60 -10.49 3.06 -6.06
N ALA A 61 -11.45 2.22 -6.45
CA ALA A 61 -11.19 0.97 -7.17
C ALA A 61 -10.58 1.13 -8.58
N ASP A 62 -10.81 2.25 -9.27
CA ASP A 62 -10.21 2.58 -10.57
C ASP A 62 -8.85 3.30 -10.47
N ASP A 63 -8.29 3.39 -9.26
CA ASP A 63 -7.10 4.17 -9.01
C ASP A 63 -5.84 3.54 -9.62
N SER A 64 -4.99 4.43 -10.11
CA SER A 64 -3.62 4.22 -10.60
C SER A 64 -2.78 3.24 -9.75
N ILE A 65 -3.07 3.13 -8.46
CA ILE A 65 -2.45 2.18 -7.53
C ILE A 65 -2.71 0.72 -7.93
N ASN A 66 -3.93 0.34 -8.34
CA ASN A 66 -4.22 -1.06 -8.72
C ASN A 66 -3.43 -1.50 -9.96
N LYS A 67 -3.28 -0.59 -10.93
CA LYS A 67 -2.45 -0.82 -12.13
C LYS A 67 -0.97 -0.98 -11.74
N PHE A 68 -0.48 -0.09 -10.87
CA PHE A 68 0.89 -0.15 -10.36
C PHE A 68 1.14 -1.47 -9.61
N VAL A 69 0.24 -1.89 -8.72
CA VAL A 69 0.34 -3.15 -7.98
C VAL A 69 0.42 -4.35 -8.91
N THR A 70 -0.43 -4.39 -9.94
CA THR A 70 -0.43 -5.48 -10.91
C THR A 70 0.89 -5.54 -11.69
N ALA A 71 1.46 -4.39 -12.05
CA ALA A 71 2.78 -4.32 -12.67
C ALA A 71 3.87 -4.87 -11.73
N MET A 72 3.88 -4.43 -10.47
CA MET A 72 4.90 -4.87 -9.50
C MET A 72 4.80 -6.35 -9.15
N MET A 73 3.59 -6.90 -9.05
CA MET A 73 3.38 -8.34 -8.85
C MET A 73 4.03 -9.15 -9.96
N LYS A 74 3.88 -8.70 -11.22
CA LYS A 74 4.44 -9.37 -12.39
C LYS A 74 5.96 -9.23 -12.44
N GLU A 75 6.48 -8.07 -12.05
CA GLU A 75 7.92 -7.79 -12.06
C GLU A 75 8.68 -8.58 -11.00
N HIS A 76 8.20 -8.60 -9.76
CA HIS A 76 8.89 -9.25 -8.64
C HIS A 76 8.42 -10.67 -8.32
N ASN A 77 7.44 -11.19 -9.06
CA ASN A 77 6.85 -12.52 -8.86
C ASN A 77 6.42 -12.78 -7.40
N ILE A 78 5.87 -11.76 -6.73
CA ILE A 78 5.42 -11.79 -5.34
C ILE A 78 3.92 -11.48 -5.27
N SER A 79 3.22 -12.09 -4.31
CA SER A 79 1.81 -11.78 -4.09
C SER A 79 1.68 -10.40 -3.44
N ILE A 80 1.01 -9.47 -4.12
CA ILE A 80 0.68 -8.15 -3.57
C ILE A 80 -0.83 -8.00 -3.60
N ARG A 81 -1.44 -7.59 -2.49
CA ARG A 81 -2.87 -7.31 -2.44
C ARG A 81 -3.10 -5.91 -1.91
N TYR A 82 -3.98 -5.18 -2.58
CA TYR A 82 -4.48 -3.90 -2.09
C TYR A 82 -5.80 -4.10 -1.34
N LEU A 83 -5.84 -3.63 -0.10
CA LEU A 83 -6.98 -3.68 0.80
C LEU A 83 -7.48 -2.25 0.98
N GLN A 84 -8.61 -1.96 0.36
CA GLN A 84 -9.24 -0.64 0.42
C GLN A 84 -9.94 -0.45 1.77
N GLU A 85 -9.56 0.59 2.50
CA GLU A 85 -10.30 1.10 3.66
C GLU A 85 -11.52 1.89 3.19
N TYR A 86 -12.72 1.54 3.66
CA TYR A 86 -13.96 2.27 3.36
C TYR A 86 -14.24 3.43 4.32
N THR A 87 -13.48 3.52 5.42
CA THR A 87 -13.61 4.59 6.42
C THR A 87 -12.21 4.95 6.93
N ALA A 88 -11.86 6.23 6.89
CA ALA A 88 -10.59 6.73 7.42
C ALA A 88 -10.59 6.72 8.96
N LEU A 89 -10.54 5.54 9.57
CA LEU A 89 -10.55 5.33 11.03
C LEU A 89 -9.19 5.65 11.69
N GLY A 90 -8.27 6.29 10.97
CA GLY A 90 -6.90 6.55 11.40
C GLY A 90 -6.01 5.29 11.35
N THR A 91 -4.71 5.48 11.58
CA THR A 91 -3.66 4.45 11.42
C THR A 91 -3.87 3.21 12.30
N ALA A 92 -4.52 3.37 13.46
CA ALA A 92 -4.85 2.27 14.37
C ALA A 92 -6.14 1.52 13.98
N GLY A 93 -7.08 2.18 13.29
CA GLY A 93 -8.33 1.58 12.84
C GLY A 93 -8.14 0.60 11.68
N GLY A 94 -7.24 0.92 10.76
CA GLY A 94 -6.93 0.06 9.60
C GLY A 94 -6.36 -1.30 9.99
N ILE A 95 -5.42 -1.33 10.94
CA ILE A 95 -4.82 -2.58 11.43
C ILE A 95 -5.89 -3.43 12.14
N TYR A 96 -6.78 -2.81 12.92
CA TYR A 96 -7.86 -3.53 13.62
C TYR A 96 -8.91 -4.07 12.65
N HIS A 97 -9.26 -3.31 11.60
CA HIS A 97 -10.28 -3.73 10.63
C HIS A 97 -9.80 -4.90 9.75
N PHE A 98 -8.52 -4.90 9.37
CA PHE A 98 -7.92 -5.98 8.58
C PHE A 98 -7.29 -7.08 9.42
N ARG A 99 -7.47 -7.04 10.75
CA ARG A 99 -6.95 -8.05 11.68
C ARG A 99 -7.29 -9.47 11.21
N ASP A 100 -8.51 -9.73 10.78
CA ASP A 100 -8.92 -11.07 10.32
C ASP A 100 -8.27 -11.49 8.99
N GLN A 101 -7.95 -10.54 8.09
CA GLN A 101 -7.25 -10.86 6.85
C GLN A 101 -5.74 -11.06 7.06
N ILE A 102 -5.18 -10.37 8.06
CA ILE A 102 -3.80 -10.54 8.52
C ILE A 102 -3.66 -11.85 9.32
N GLN A 103 -4.65 -12.18 10.17
CA GLN A 103 -4.67 -13.38 11.01
C GLN A 103 -5.25 -14.64 10.35
N LYS A 104 -5.93 -14.55 9.19
CA LYS A 104 -6.33 -15.75 8.41
C LYS A 104 -5.07 -16.48 7.92
N TRP A 105 -4.59 -17.34 8.81
CA TRP A 105 -3.40 -18.16 8.74
C TRP A 105 -3.76 -19.66 8.72
N ARG A 106 -5.06 -19.99 8.62
CA ARG A 106 -5.54 -21.38 8.63
C ARG A 106 -6.51 -21.60 7.48
N SER A 107 -5.97 -22.08 6.37
CA SER A 107 -6.42 -23.22 5.57
C SER A 107 -5.29 -23.59 4.62
#